data_AF-A0A6F9AJ57-F1
#
_entry.id   AF-A0A6F9AJ57-F1
#
_cell.length_a   1.000
_cell.length_b   1.000
_cell.length_c   1.000
_cell.angle_alpha   90.00
_cell.angle_beta   90.00
_cell.angle_gamma   90.00
#
_symmetry.space_group_name_H-M   'P 1'
#
loop_
_entity.id
_entity.type
_entity.pdbx_description
1 polymer ?
#
loop_
_entity_poly.entity_id
_entity_poly.type
_entity_poly.pdbx_seq_one_letter_code
_entity_poly.pdbx_strand_id
1 'polypeptide(L)'
;MDTSANTNCTRLNLGKVSLNNVSERKDKMRLGMTLTSNPKDNSFVTCGPLWSYECGSSYYSTGICSRVNESFKFSKTISPAFQRCETYMDIMIVLDGSNSIYPWYEVRDFLINILQKFYIGPGQIQVGVVQYGSRVVHEFTLNDFRSVEEVVEAAKTINQRGGEETRTALGINVARTEGFKRGGRKGAKKVMLVITDGESHDSPDLQKAMEDSKADNITTYAIAVLGYYNRRGINPEAFLKEIKYIASDPDDKHFFNVTDESALKDIVDALGERIFSLEGMNPNGTGFGLQMSQAGFSSHIVEVSL
;
A
#
# COMPACT_ATOMS: atom_id res chain seq x y z
N MET A 1 -21.91 63.81 -5.11
CA MET A 1 -22.86 62.71 -4.94
C MET A 1 -22.04 61.45 -4.94
N ASP A 2 -21.68 60.99 -3.75
CA ASP A 2 -20.86 59.81 -3.54
C ASP A 2 -21.80 58.61 -3.55
N THR A 3 -21.95 57.97 -4.71
CA THR A 3 -22.74 56.75 -4.83
C THR A 3 -21.95 55.63 -4.18
N SER A 4 -22.22 55.35 -2.91
CA SER A 4 -21.74 54.14 -2.25
C SER A 4 -22.35 52.95 -3.00
N ALA A 5 -21.60 52.42 -3.97
CA ALA A 5 -21.91 51.13 -4.55
C ALA A 5 -21.95 50.14 -3.38
N ASN A 6 -23.13 49.59 -3.11
CA ASN A 6 -23.33 48.62 -2.05
C ASN A 6 -22.61 47.33 -2.45
N THR A 7 -21.30 47.26 -2.21
CA THR A 7 -20.44 46.14 -2.59
C THR A 7 -20.76 44.96 -1.69
N ASN A 8 -21.66 44.10 -2.17
CA ASN A 8 -21.97 42.83 -1.52
C ASN A 8 -20.91 41.79 -1.92
N CYS A 9 -20.19 41.25 -0.94
CA CYS A 9 -19.30 40.11 -1.13
C CYS A 9 -20.08 38.81 -0.95
N THR A 10 -19.98 37.90 -1.92
CA THR A 10 -20.56 36.55 -1.83
C THR A 10 -19.46 35.50 -1.76
N ARG A 11 -19.69 34.41 -1.01
CA ARG A 11 -18.77 33.28 -0.95
C ARG A 11 -18.64 32.63 -2.34
N LEU A 12 -17.40 32.45 -2.79
CA LEU A 12 -17.09 31.71 -4.01
C LEU A 12 -16.94 30.20 -3.71
N ASN A 13 -17.69 29.36 -4.42
CA ASN A 13 -17.63 27.91 -4.30
C ASN A 13 -16.82 27.32 -5.47
N LEU A 14 -15.56 26.98 -5.23
CA LEU A 14 -14.61 26.52 -6.26
C LEU A 14 -14.79 25.04 -6.70
N GLY A 15 -15.80 24.34 -6.20
CA GLY A 15 -16.00 22.90 -6.48
C GLY A 15 -15.00 22.00 -5.76
N LYS A 16 -14.90 20.73 -6.19
CA LYS A 16 -13.98 19.75 -5.58
C LYS A 16 -12.56 19.94 -6.10
N VAL A 17 -11.76 20.70 -5.37
CA VAL A 17 -10.30 20.62 -5.44
C VAL A 17 -9.90 19.35 -4.68
N SER A 18 -9.76 18.23 -5.37
CA SER A 18 -9.34 16.95 -4.76
C SER A 18 -8.19 16.33 -5.52
N LEU A 19 -7.26 15.73 -4.79
CA LEU A 19 -6.32 14.78 -5.36
C LEU A 19 -6.92 13.36 -5.31
N ASN A 20 -6.74 12.60 -6.40
CA ASN A 20 -7.18 11.21 -6.44
C ASN A 20 -6.26 10.35 -5.58
N ASN A 21 -6.81 9.29 -4.99
CA ASN A 21 -6.08 8.29 -4.21
C ASN A 21 -5.35 8.89 -3.01
N VAL A 22 -6.05 9.72 -2.24
CA VAL A 22 -5.54 10.30 -0.99
C VAL A 22 -6.71 10.50 -0.03
N SER A 23 -6.52 10.22 1.27
CA SER A 23 -7.49 10.59 2.32
C SER A 23 -7.23 12.04 2.73
N GLU A 24 -7.97 12.98 2.13
CA GLU A 24 -7.73 14.42 2.29
C GLU A 24 -8.38 15.00 3.55
N ARG A 25 -7.67 15.90 4.23
CA ARG A 25 -8.17 16.72 5.34
C ARG A 25 -8.27 18.18 4.92
N LYS A 26 -9.48 18.60 4.59
CA LYS A 26 -9.78 19.94 4.01
C LYS A 26 -10.35 20.94 5.02
N ASP A 27 -10.78 20.47 6.19
CA ASP A 27 -11.50 21.27 7.19
C ASP A 27 -10.72 22.50 7.66
N LYS A 28 -9.39 22.44 7.62
CA LYS A 28 -8.50 23.54 8.06
C LYS A 28 -7.41 23.88 7.05
N MET A 29 -7.65 23.62 5.77
CA MET A 29 -6.62 23.84 4.74
C MET A 29 -6.26 25.32 4.49
N ARG A 30 -7.05 26.24 5.02
CA ARG A 30 -6.89 27.70 4.88
C ARG A 30 -6.81 28.17 3.42
N LEU A 31 -7.69 27.64 2.58
CA LEU A 31 -7.80 28.06 1.19
C LEU A 31 -8.08 29.57 1.11
N GLY A 32 -7.34 30.26 0.26
CA GLY A 32 -7.43 31.71 0.11
C GLY A 32 -6.44 32.50 0.98
N MET A 33 -5.61 31.85 1.81
CA MET A 33 -4.50 32.52 2.50
C MET A 33 -3.54 33.20 1.52
N THR A 34 -3.31 32.56 0.38
CA THR A 34 -2.48 33.08 -0.69
C THR A 34 -3.33 33.21 -1.94
N LEU A 35 -3.28 34.39 -2.55
CA LEU A 35 -4.00 34.74 -3.76
C LEU A 35 -3.04 35.49 -4.69
N THR A 36 -2.98 35.08 -5.95
CA THR A 36 -2.16 35.74 -6.96
C THR A 36 -2.95 35.86 -8.25
N SER A 37 -3.23 37.09 -8.69
CA SER A 37 -3.91 37.37 -9.95
C SER A 37 -2.93 37.29 -11.13
N ASN A 38 -3.42 36.78 -12.25
CA ASN A 38 -2.75 36.80 -13.54
C ASN A 38 -3.41 37.88 -14.43
N PRO A 39 -2.78 39.03 -14.64
CA PRO A 39 -3.37 40.10 -15.44
C PRO A 39 -3.48 39.75 -16.94
N LYS A 40 -2.72 38.75 -17.44
CA LYS A 40 -2.72 38.40 -18.87
C LYS A 40 -4.02 37.74 -19.33
N ASP A 41 -4.67 36.98 -18.47
CA ASP A 41 -5.87 36.21 -18.80
C ASP A 41 -6.96 36.28 -17.72
N ASN A 42 -6.86 37.27 -16.83
CA ASN A 42 -7.77 37.50 -15.70
C ASN A 42 -8.02 36.26 -14.81
N SER A 43 -7.13 35.27 -14.87
CA SER A 43 -7.16 34.12 -13.95
C SER A 43 -6.51 34.48 -12.63
N PHE A 44 -6.70 33.66 -11.60
CA PHE A 44 -5.94 33.76 -10.37
C PHE A 44 -5.60 32.38 -9.82
N VAL A 45 -4.56 32.33 -9.01
CA VAL A 45 -4.19 31.17 -8.22
C VAL A 45 -4.59 31.45 -6.78
N THR A 46 -5.26 30.48 -6.16
CA THR A 46 -5.56 30.49 -4.73
C THR A 46 -4.97 29.25 -4.06
N CYS A 47 -4.33 29.41 -2.91
CA CYS A 47 -3.70 28.30 -2.21
C CYS A 47 -4.24 28.10 -0.80
N GLY A 48 -4.23 26.85 -0.36
CA GLY A 48 -4.44 26.40 1.01
C GLY A 48 -3.16 25.72 1.51
N PRO A 49 -2.23 26.45 2.16
CA PRO A 49 -0.92 25.92 2.57
C PRO A 49 -1.02 24.80 3.62
N LEU A 50 -2.11 24.76 4.37
CA LEU A 50 -2.37 23.74 5.39
C LEU A 50 -3.23 22.59 4.89
N TRP A 51 -3.42 22.48 3.57
CA TRP A 51 -4.01 21.26 3.01
C TRP A 51 -3.12 20.07 3.35
N SER A 52 -3.75 19.04 3.90
CA SER A 52 -3.07 17.85 4.37
C SER A 52 -3.82 16.57 4.02
N TYR A 53 -3.12 15.46 4.17
CA TYR A 53 -3.64 14.13 3.95
C TYR A 53 -3.04 13.11 4.90
N GLU A 54 -3.79 12.04 5.14
CA GLU A 54 -3.41 10.95 6.02
C GLU A 54 -2.47 9.97 5.30
N CYS A 55 -1.34 9.67 5.94
CA CYS A 55 -0.36 8.68 5.54
C CYS A 55 -0.02 7.82 6.76
N GLY A 56 -0.62 6.63 6.84
CA GLY A 56 -0.56 5.78 8.01
C GLY A 56 -1.15 6.46 9.24
N SER A 57 -0.37 6.52 10.32
CA SER A 57 -0.69 7.25 11.55
C SER A 57 -0.32 8.75 11.51
N SER A 58 0.33 9.20 10.44
CA SER A 58 0.85 10.57 10.29
C SER A 58 0.06 11.39 9.27
N TYR A 59 0.29 12.70 9.28
CA TYR A 59 -0.30 13.63 8.32
C TYR A 59 0.79 14.36 7.54
N TYR A 60 0.65 14.41 6.23
CA TYR A 60 1.52 15.22 5.37
C TYR A 60 0.78 16.53 5.04
N SER A 61 1.33 17.66 5.49
CA SER A 61 0.83 19.01 5.23
C SER A 61 1.67 19.68 4.15
N THR A 62 1.40 19.31 2.91
CA THR A 62 2.20 19.77 1.76
C THR A 62 1.64 21.03 1.11
N GLY A 63 0.40 21.41 1.43
CA GLY A 63 -0.31 22.50 0.79
C GLY A 63 -0.82 22.15 -0.62
N ILE A 64 -1.84 22.90 -1.07
CA ILE A 64 -2.45 22.75 -2.39
C ILE A 64 -2.83 24.11 -2.95
N CYS A 65 -2.69 24.30 -4.25
CA CYS A 65 -3.12 25.48 -4.98
C CYS A 65 -4.12 25.10 -6.07
N SER A 66 -4.97 26.05 -6.42
CA SER A 66 -5.96 25.92 -7.50
C SER A 66 -5.89 27.14 -8.39
N ARG A 67 -5.77 26.88 -9.70
CA ARG A 67 -5.95 27.91 -10.71
C ARG A 67 -7.44 28.05 -11.00
N VAL A 68 -7.92 29.28 -10.98
CA VAL A 68 -9.31 29.67 -11.22
C VAL A 68 -9.31 30.65 -12.39
N ASN A 69 -10.18 30.42 -13.37
CA ASN A 69 -10.26 31.29 -14.54
C ASN A 69 -11.09 32.56 -14.27
N GLU A 70 -11.17 33.44 -15.27
CA GLU A 70 -11.93 34.70 -15.20
C GLU A 70 -13.43 34.52 -14.88
N SER A 71 -14.00 33.35 -15.20
CA SER A 71 -15.39 33.00 -14.90
C SER A 71 -15.55 32.38 -13.49
N PHE A 72 -14.54 32.50 -12.63
CA PHE A 72 -14.49 31.92 -11.29
C PHE A 72 -14.68 30.40 -11.25
N LYS A 73 -14.32 29.70 -12.34
CA LYS A 73 -14.36 28.24 -12.41
C LYS A 73 -12.97 27.66 -12.15
N PHE A 74 -12.96 26.58 -11.37
CA PHE A 74 -11.76 25.77 -11.19
C PHE A 74 -11.25 25.28 -12.54
N SER A 75 -9.95 25.45 -12.77
CA SER A 75 -9.29 25.05 -14.02
C SER A 75 -8.25 23.95 -13.77
N LYS A 76 -7.41 24.08 -12.73
CA LYS A 76 -6.28 23.17 -12.51
C LYS A 76 -5.87 23.11 -11.05
N THR A 77 -5.57 21.91 -10.56
CA THR A 77 -4.88 21.68 -9.27
C THR A 77 -3.37 21.83 -9.45
N ILE A 78 -2.73 22.52 -8.52
CA ILE A 78 -1.28 22.70 -8.45
C ILE A 78 -0.84 22.21 -7.07
N SER A 79 -0.09 21.11 -7.03
CA SER A 79 0.40 20.51 -5.77
C SER A 79 1.86 20.08 -5.94
N PRO A 80 2.80 21.04 -6.02
CA PRO A 80 4.18 20.76 -6.42
C PRO A 80 4.94 19.93 -5.37
N ALA A 81 4.48 19.97 -4.12
CA ALA A 81 5.08 19.26 -3.01
C ALA A 81 4.29 18.01 -2.59
N PHE A 82 3.34 17.56 -3.41
CA PHE A 82 2.64 16.31 -3.17
C PHE A 82 3.63 15.14 -3.14
N GLN A 83 3.53 14.32 -2.10
CA GLN A 83 4.30 13.09 -1.97
C GLN A 83 3.30 11.94 -1.82
N ARG A 84 3.61 10.79 -2.42
CA ARG A 84 2.86 9.59 -2.08
C ARG A 84 3.21 9.21 -0.64
N CYS A 85 2.23 8.69 0.08
CA CYS A 85 2.51 8.07 1.36
C CYS A 85 3.52 6.95 1.17
N GLU A 86 4.39 6.76 2.15
CA GLU A 86 5.27 5.59 2.22
C GLU A 86 4.41 4.31 2.12
N THR A 87 3.29 4.28 2.84
CA THR A 87 2.27 3.22 2.80
C THR A 87 1.57 3.01 1.44
N TYR A 88 1.95 3.71 0.36
CA TYR A 88 1.41 3.48 -0.99
C TYR A 88 2.00 2.19 -1.57
N MET A 89 1.44 1.05 -1.14
CA MET A 89 1.89 -0.29 -1.48
C MET A 89 0.75 -1.18 -1.96
N ASP A 90 1.08 -2.08 -2.87
CA ASP A 90 0.23 -3.20 -3.24
C ASP A 90 0.83 -4.45 -2.60
N ILE A 91 0.04 -5.14 -1.77
CA ILE A 91 0.46 -6.35 -1.05
C ILE A 91 -0.32 -7.55 -1.61
N MET A 92 0.40 -8.53 -2.16
CA MET A 92 -0.18 -9.82 -2.53
C MET A 92 0.18 -10.87 -1.48
N ILE A 93 -0.82 -11.39 -0.77
CA ILE A 93 -0.63 -12.49 0.17
C ILE A 93 -0.88 -13.81 -0.56
N VAL A 94 0.11 -14.69 -0.52
CA VAL A 94 0.14 -16.00 -1.17
C VAL A 94 0.06 -17.06 -0.07
N LEU A 95 -1.15 -17.58 0.16
CA LEU A 95 -1.47 -18.50 1.24
C LEU A 95 -1.44 -19.94 0.76
N ASP A 96 -0.60 -20.76 1.39
CA ASP A 96 -0.70 -22.21 1.28
C ASP A 96 -2.00 -22.68 1.93
N GLY A 97 -2.86 -23.30 1.13
CA GLY A 97 -4.11 -23.92 1.52
C GLY A 97 -4.14 -25.41 1.25
N SER A 98 -2.97 -26.05 1.06
CA SER A 98 -2.83 -27.49 0.89
C SER A 98 -3.30 -28.26 2.15
N ASN A 99 -3.43 -29.59 2.03
CA ASN A 99 -3.98 -30.43 3.10
C ASN A 99 -3.06 -30.57 4.33
N SER A 100 -1.78 -30.15 4.26
CA SER A 100 -0.83 -30.19 5.39
C SER A 100 -1.13 -29.13 6.43
N ILE A 101 -1.63 -27.96 5.98
CA ILE A 101 -2.02 -26.85 6.85
C ILE A 101 -3.16 -27.30 7.76
N TYR A 102 -2.88 -27.38 9.06
CA TYR A 102 -3.89 -27.74 10.03
C TYR A 102 -3.56 -27.24 11.45
N PRO A 103 -4.47 -26.50 12.11
CA PRO A 103 -5.83 -26.19 11.66
C PRO A 103 -5.89 -24.87 10.86
N TRP A 104 -6.68 -24.83 9.78
CA TRP A 104 -6.82 -23.64 8.90
C TRP A 104 -7.20 -22.34 9.62
N TYR A 105 -7.98 -22.44 10.69
CA TYR A 105 -8.47 -21.24 11.38
C TYR A 105 -7.33 -20.38 11.94
N GLU A 106 -6.19 -20.96 12.32
CA GLU A 106 -5.01 -20.21 12.80
C GLU A 106 -4.36 -19.39 11.68
N VAL A 107 -4.29 -19.93 10.46
CA VAL A 107 -3.81 -19.19 9.27
C VAL A 107 -4.78 -18.07 8.91
N ARG A 108 -6.09 -18.32 9.00
CA ARG A 108 -7.12 -17.29 8.79
C ARG A 108 -7.06 -16.20 9.85
N ASP A 109 -6.85 -16.56 11.11
CA ASP A 109 -6.75 -15.60 12.21
C ASP A 109 -5.46 -14.77 12.07
N PHE A 110 -4.35 -15.38 11.67
CA PHE A 110 -3.14 -14.66 11.27
C PHE A 110 -3.41 -13.65 10.16
N LEU A 111 -4.08 -14.07 9.08
CA LEU A 111 -4.45 -13.18 7.97
C LEU A 111 -5.26 -11.97 8.46
N ILE A 112 -6.27 -12.21 9.30
CA ILE A 112 -7.09 -11.12 9.89
C ILE A 112 -6.21 -10.18 10.73
N ASN A 113 -5.36 -10.73 11.59
CA ASN A 113 -4.54 -9.96 12.52
C ASN A 113 -3.51 -9.10 11.77
N ILE A 114 -2.87 -9.62 10.71
CA ILE A 114 -1.90 -8.83 9.93
C ILE A 114 -2.61 -7.75 9.10
N LEU A 115 -3.78 -8.03 8.53
CA LEU A 115 -4.58 -7.04 7.80
C LEU A 115 -4.98 -5.85 8.69
N GLN A 116 -5.28 -6.10 9.97
CA GLN A 116 -5.59 -5.06 10.95
C GLN A 116 -4.40 -4.14 11.26
N LYS A 117 -3.16 -4.57 10.98
CA LYS A 117 -1.98 -3.71 11.12
C LYS A 117 -1.79 -2.77 9.93
N PHE A 118 -2.40 -3.07 8.78
CA PHE A 118 -2.22 -2.30 7.56
C PHE A 118 -3.12 -1.07 7.50
N TYR A 119 -2.56 0.03 7.01
CA TYR A 119 -3.34 1.22 6.67
C TYR A 119 -3.94 1.06 5.27
N ILE A 120 -5.07 0.35 5.18
CA ILE A 120 -5.70 0.00 3.90
C ILE A 120 -6.54 1.19 3.38
N GLY A 121 -6.32 1.54 2.12
CA GLY A 121 -7.13 2.54 1.44
C GLY A 121 -6.61 2.93 0.05
N PRO A 122 -7.41 3.65 -0.76
CA PRO A 122 -7.06 3.98 -2.15
C PRO A 122 -5.73 4.71 -2.33
N GLY A 123 -5.33 5.50 -1.33
CA GLY A 123 -4.06 6.24 -1.27
C GLY A 123 -2.98 5.64 -0.41
N GLN A 124 -3.21 4.44 0.13
CA GLN A 124 -2.32 3.76 1.05
C GLN A 124 -2.17 2.30 0.60
N ILE A 125 -2.32 1.33 1.51
CA ILE A 125 -2.13 -0.09 1.17
C ILE A 125 -3.37 -0.62 0.44
N GLN A 126 -3.13 -1.42 -0.59
CA GLN A 126 -4.12 -2.30 -1.22
C GLN A 126 -3.67 -3.74 -1.04
N VAL A 127 -4.59 -4.65 -0.74
CA VAL A 127 -4.27 -6.05 -0.46
C VAL A 127 -5.07 -6.98 -1.36
N GLY A 128 -4.38 -7.93 -1.98
CA GLY A 128 -4.97 -9.08 -2.67
C GLY A 128 -4.54 -10.36 -2.00
N VAL A 129 -5.38 -11.38 -2.07
CA VAL A 129 -5.10 -12.71 -1.50
C VAL A 129 -5.29 -13.76 -2.58
N VAL A 130 -4.25 -14.58 -2.76
CA VAL A 130 -4.34 -15.83 -3.51
C VAL A 130 -4.10 -16.99 -2.55
N GLN A 131 -4.90 -18.04 -2.71
CA GLN A 131 -4.71 -19.30 -2.01
C GLN A 131 -4.22 -20.34 -3.02
N TYR A 132 -3.24 -21.16 -2.64
CA TYR A 132 -2.70 -22.20 -3.50
C TYR A 132 -2.63 -23.57 -2.81
N GLY A 133 -2.44 -24.60 -3.62
CA GLY A 133 -2.30 -26.00 -3.26
C GLY A 133 -1.97 -26.72 -4.56
N SER A 134 -2.79 -27.68 -4.99
CA SER A 134 -2.69 -28.24 -6.36
C SER A 134 -3.14 -27.25 -7.46
N ARG A 135 -3.91 -26.22 -7.09
CA ARG A 135 -4.40 -25.13 -7.97
C ARG A 135 -4.32 -23.80 -7.22
N VAL A 136 -4.41 -22.69 -7.95
CA VAL A 136 -4.44 -21.33 -7.37
C VAL A 136 -5.83 -20.73 -7.52
N VAL A 137 -6.30 -20.05 -6.47
CA VAL A 137 -7.57 -19.32 -6.43
C VAL A 137 -7.30 -17.90 -5.94
N HIS A 138 -7.87 -16.90 -6.63
CA HIS A 138 -7.94 -15.54 -6.10
C HIS A 138 -9.10 -15.47 -5.10
N GLU A 139 -8.80 -15.27 -3.82
CA GLU A 139 -9.85 -15.02 -2.81
C GLU A 139 -10.38 -13.59 -2.96
N PHE A 140 -9.48 -12.63 -3.21
CA PHE A 140 -9.83 -11.29 -3.68
C PHE A 140 -8.60 -10.58 -4.28
N THR A 141 -8.86 -9.49 -5.00
CA THR A 141 -7.90 -8.69 -5.77
C THR A 141 -7.61 -7.34 -5.10
N LEU A 142 -6.54 -6.66 -5.51
CA LEU A 142 -6.01 -5.44 -4.86
C LEU A 142 -7.04 -4.30 -4.76
N ASN A 143 -7.97 -4.22 -5.71
CA ASN A 143 -8.92 -3.11 -5.81
C ASN A 143 -10.36 -3.45 -5.38
N ASP A 144 -10.59 -4.61 -4.78
CA ASP A 144 -11.92 -5.04 -4.34
C ASP A 144 -12.40 -4.26 -3.10
N PHE A 145 -11.48 -3.80 -2.26
CA PHE A 145 -11.79 -3.17 -0.98
C PHE A 145 -11.06 -1.85 -0.77
N ARG A 146 -11.63 -0.99 0.08
CA ARG A 146 -11.12 0.38 0.32
C ARG A 146 -10.89 0.72 1.79
N SER A 147 -11.17 -0.21 2.69
CA SER A 147 -11.00 -0.03 4.14
C SER A 147 -10.54 -1.33 4.80
N VAL A 148 -9.97 -1.22 6.00
CA VAL A 148 -9.53 -2.37 6.80
C VAL A 148 -10.72 -3.24 7.17
N GLU A 149 -11.84 -2.61 7.54
CA GLU A 149 -13.07 -3.29 7.93
C GLU A 149 -13.60 -4.18 6.81
N GLU A 150 -13.65 -3.67 5.58
CA GLU A 150 -14.10 -4.43 4.40
C GLU A 150 -13.20 -5.65 4.12
N VAL A 151 -11.87 -5.46 4.14
CA VAL A 151 -10.93 -6.56 3.87
C VAL A 151 -10.97 -7.61 4.97
N VAL A 152 -11.08 -7.20 6.23
CA VAL A 152 -11.17 -8.12 7.38
C VAL A 152 -12.45 -8.94 7.33
N GLU A 153 -13.60 -8.33 7.01
CA GLU A 153 -14.85 -9.09 6.83
C GLU A 153 -14.75 -10.10 5.69
N ALA A 154 -14.13 -9.73 4.56
CA ALA A 154 -13.88 -10.66 3.48
C ALA A 154 -12.95 -11.81 3.91
N ALA A 155 -11.85 -11.51 4.61
CA ALA A 155 -10.88 -12.50 5.07
C ALA A 155 -11.47 -13.56 6.00
N LYS A 156 -12.45 -13.19 6.86
CA LYS A 156 -13.18 -14.13 7.73
C LYS A 156 -13.90 -15.23 6.96
N THR A 157 -14.28 -14.97 5.71
CA THR A 157 -15.03 -15.93 4.87
C THR A 157 -14.14 -16.89 4.09
N ILE A 158 -12.82 -16.71 4.11
CA ILE A 158 -11.88 -17.55 3.37
C ILE A 158 -11.79 -18.93 4.04
N ASN A 159 -12.10 -19.97 3.26
CA ASN A 159 -11.99 -21.36 3.65
C ASN A 159 -10.78 -22.01 2.97
N GLN A 160 -10.20 -23.01 3.62
CA GLN A 160 -9.15 -23.85 3.04
C GLN A 160 -9.67 -24.51 1.76
N ARG A 161 -8.95 -24.35 0.66
CA ARG A 161 -9.27 -24.97 -0.63
C ARG A 161 -8.77 -26.41 -0.70
N GLY A 162 -7.78 -26.76 0.10
CA GLY A 162 -7.15 -28.07 0.10
C GLY A 162 -6.26 -28.29 -1.13
N GLY A 163 -5.65 -29.46 -1.17
CA GLY A 163 -4.76 -29.90 -2.24
C GLY A 163 -3.79 -30.93 -1.73
N GLU A 164 -3.55 -31.99 -2.52
CA GLU A 164 -2.57 -33.03 -2.17
C GLU A 164 -1.13 -32.57 -2.42
N GLU A 165 -0.95 -31.49 -3.19
CA GLU A 165 0.35 -30.91 -3.53
C GLU A 165 0.44 -29.47 -3.04
N THR A 166 1.65 -29.05 -2.70
CA THR A 166 2.02 -27.67 -2.34
C THR A 166 2.76 -27.05 -3.52
N ARG A 167 2.05 -26.37 -4.43
CA ARG A 167 2.67 -25.74 -5.64
C ARG A 167 3.01 -24.27 -5.40
N THR A 168 4.05 -24.02 -4.60
CA THR A 168 4.46 -22.66 -4.17
C THR A 168 4.96 -21.83 -5.34
N ALA A 169 5.72 -22.41 -6.29
CA ALA A 169 6.19 -21.67 -7.46
C ALA A 169 5.02 -21.21 -8.35
N LEU A 170 4.00 -22.06 -8.51
CA LEU A 170 2.76 -21.69 -9.19
C LEU A 170 2.02 -20.56 -8.46
N GLY A 171 1.89 -20.64 -7.14
CA GLY A 171 1.26 -19.59 -6.31
C GLY A 171 1.93 -18.22 -6.48
N ILE A 172 3.27 -18.19 -6.37
CA ILE A 172 4.08 -16.99 -6.58
C ILE A 172 3.89 -16.44 -8.00
N ASN A 173 3.93 -17.30 -9.01
CA ASN A 173 3.78 -16.88 -10.40
C ASN A 173 2.38 -16.29 -10.70
N VAL A 174 1.31 -16.88 -10.18
CA VAL A 174 -0.05 -16.33 -10.35
C VAL A 174 -0.20 -15.00 -9.61
N ALA A 175 0.35 -14.87 -8.40
CA ALA A 175 0.36 -13.60 -7.67
C ALA A 175 1.11 -12.51 -8.47
N ARG A 176 2.29 -12.84 -9.02
CA ARG A 176 3.10 -11.95 -9.86
C ARG A 176 2.41 -11.55 -11.15
N THR A 177 1.96 -12.53 -11.93
CA THR A 177 1.53 -12.34 -13.32
C THR A 177 0.07 -11.93 -13.46
N GLU A 178 -0.77 -12.26 -12.47
CA GLU A 178 -2.19 -11.93 -12.43
C GLU A 178 -2.53 -11.03 -11.24
N GLY A 179 -2.15 -11.41 -10.02
CA GLY A 179 -2.49 -10.69 -8.78
C GLY A 179 -2.14 -9.20 -8.83
N PHE A 180 -0.86 -8.88 -9.04
CA PHE A 180 -0.39 -7.50 -9.18
C PHE A 180 -0.89 -6.76 -10.42
N LYS A 181 -1.55 -7.44 -11.37
CA LYS A 181 -2.16 -6.79 -12.54
C LYS A 181 -3.65 -6.50 -12.33
N ARG A 182 -4.32 -7.23 -11.44
CA ARG A 182 -5.73 -7.04 -11.08
C ARG A 182 -5.84 -6.00 -9.97
N GLY A 183 -5.93 -4.73 -10.38
CA GLY A 183 -6.03 -3.60 -9.46
C GLY A 183 -4.71 -2.96 -9.06
N GLY A 184 -3.57 -3.49 -9.51
CA GLY A 184 -2.26 -2.94 -9.18
C GLY A 184 -2.04 -1.52 -9.69
N ARG A 185 -1.34 -0.73 -8.89
CA ARG A 185 -1.18 0.71 -9.04
C ARG A 185 0.22 1.08 -9.48
N LYS A 186 0.31 1.93 -10.51
CA LYS A 186 1.59 2.46 -10.99
C LYS A 186 2.27 3.26 -9.87
N GLY A 187 3.52 2.91 -9.58
CA GLY A 187 4.34 3.58 -8.57
C GLY A 187 4.03 3.16 -7.13
N ALA A 188 3.14 2.20 -6.91
CA ALA A 188 3.03 1.50 -5.63
C ALA A 188 4.19 0.54 -5.47
N LYS A 189 4.74 0.43 -4.26
CA LYS A 189 5.69 -0.65 -3.96
C LYS A 189 4.95 -1.97 -3.97
N LYS A 190 5.57 -3.01 -4.52
CA LYS A 190 4.99 -4.34 -4.61
C LYS A 190 5.59 -5.22 -3.54
N VAL A 191 4.75 -5.72 -2.64
CA VAL A 191 5.16 -6.64 -1.58
C VAL A 191 4.41 -7.95 -1.75
N MET A 192 5.12 -9.06 -1.74
CA MET A 192 4.53 -10.39 -1.73
C MET A 192 4.77 -11.04 -0.37
N LEU A 193 3.72 -11.59 0.25
CA LEU A 193 3.83 -12.31 1.51
C LEU A 193 3.47 -13.78 1.26
N VAL A 194 4.46 -14.66 1.28
CA VAL A 194 4.29 -16.11 1.04
C VAL A 194 4.26 -16.83 2.37
N ILE A 195 3.21 -17.61 2.63
CA ILE A 195 3.07 -18.43 3.84
C ILE A 195 2.88 -19.89 3.43
N THR A 196 3.69 -20.78 3.99
CA THR A 196 3.63 -22.22 3.72
C THR A 196 4.15 -23.07 4.88
N ASP A 197 3.69 -24.31 4.99
CA ASP A 197 4.13 -25.30 5.98
C ASP A 197 4.89 -26.49 5.39
N GLY A 198 5.19 -26.45 4.09
CA GLY A 198 5.78 -27.58 3.37
C GLY A 198 6.67 -27.20 2.19
N GLU A 199 7.57 -28.11 1.83
CA GLU A 199 8.37 -28.01 0.61
C GLU A 199 7.48 -28.02 -0.64
N SER A 200 7.88 -27.22 -1.62
CA SER A 200 7.18 -27.10 -2.88
C SER A 200 7.26 -28.40 -3.69
N HIS A 201 6.16 -28.82 -4.29
CA HIS A 201 6.15 -29.95 -5.24
C HIS A 201 6.63 -29.52 -6.64
N ASP A 202 6.70 -28.22 -6.89
CA ASP A 202 7.23 -27.56 -8.08
C ASP A 202 8.51 -26.75 -7.79
N SER A 203 9.34 -27.20 -6.83
CA SER A 203 10.61 -26.53 -6.48
C SER A 203 11.54 -26.20 -7.66
N PRO A 204 11.65 -27.03 -8.73
CA PRO A 204 12.46 -26.67 -9.89
C PRO A 204 12.05 -25.34 -10.56
N ASP A 205 10.79 -24.91 -10.41
CA ASP A 205 10.28 -23.67 -10.98
C ASP A 205 10.42 -22.46 -10.03
N LEU A 206 10.76 -22.68 -8.75
CA LEU A 206 10.91 -21.60 -7.76
C LEU A 206 12.01 -20.62 -8.15
N GLN A 207 13.15 -21.12 -8.67
CA GLN A 207 14.25 -20.27 -9.08
C GLN A 207 13.80 -19.21 -10.08
N LYS A 208 13.13 -19.65 -11.15
CA LYS A 208 12.63 -18.76 -12.18
C LYS A 208 11.54 -17.83 -11.63
N ALA A 209 10.64 -18.33 -10.80
CA ALA A 209 9.58 -17.52 -10.19
C ALA A 209 10.15 -16.37 -9.34
N MET A 210 11.23 -16.62 -8.59
CA MET A 210 11.89 -15.62 -7.75
C MET A 210 12.75 -14.64 -8.56
N GLU A 211 13.49 -15.12 -9.57
CA GLU A 211 14.24 -14.25 -10.49
C GLU A 211 13.31 -13.27 -11.22
N ASP A 212 12.18 -13.77 -11.72
CA ASP A 212 11.16 -12.95 -12.37
C ASP A 212 10.50 -11.97 -11.38
N SER A 213 10.22 -12.39 -10.15
CA SER A 213 9.64 -11.52 -9.11
C SER A 213 10.61 -10.37 -8.75
N LYS A 214 11.91 -10.67 -8.67
CA LYS A 214 12.96 -9.67 -8.47
C LYS A 214 13.05 -8.69 -9.63
N ALA A 215 12.97 -9.18 -10.88
CA ALA A 215 12.95 -8.33 -12.07
C ALA A 215 11.72 -7.39 -12.10
N ASP A 216 10.60 -7.82 -11.54
CA ASP A 216 9.36 -7.03 -11.42
C ASP A 216 9.36 -6.05 -10.21
N ASN A 217 10.49 -5.91 -9.50
CA ASN A 217 10.69 -5.12 -8.30
C ASN A 217 9.70 -5.48 -7.17
N ILE A 218 9.50 -6.78 -6.94
CA ILE A 218 8.65 -7.29 -5.86
C ILE A 218 9.52 -7.68 -4.66
N THR A 219 9.27 -7.05 -3.52
CA THR A 219 9.87 -7.47 -2.23
C THR A 219 9.06 -8.63 -1.67
N THR A 220 9.70 -9.77 -1.49
CA THR A 220 9.04 -11.01 -1.02
C THR A 220 9.43 -11.31 0.42
N TYR A 221 8.41 -11.44 1.27
CA TYR A 221 8.51 -11.96 2.62
C TYR A 221 8.05 -13.42 2.62
N ALA A 222 8.80 -14.28 3.30
CA ALA A 222 8.52 -15.71 3.33
C ALA A 222 8.37 -16.18 4.78
N ILE A 223 7.25 -16.82 5.09
CA ILE A 223 6.93 -17.36 6.41
C ILE A 223 6.87 -18.89 6.33
N ALA A 224 7.77 -19.54 7.05
CA ALA A 224 7.81 -20.99 7.21
C ALA A 224 7.06 -21.41 8.48
N VAL A 225 6.03 -22.26 8.34
CA VAL A 225 5.28 -22.82 9.45
C VAL A 225 5.77 -24.24 9.74
N LEU A 226 6.37 -24.48 10.90
CA LEU A 226 7.01 -25.77 11.22
C LEU A 226 6.04 -26.81 11.82
N GLY A 227 4.74 -26.52 11.90
CA GLY A 227 3.75 -27.35 12.59
C GLY A 227 3.70 -28.78 12.04
N TYR A 228 3.70 -28.95 10.71
CA TYR A 228 3.73 -30.28 10.08
C TYR A 228 5.01 -31.07 10.40
N TYR A 229 6.17 -30.42 10.33
CA TYR A 229 7.47 -31.02 10.59
C TYR A 229 7.62 -31.43 12.06
N ASN A 230 7.27 -30.54 12.99
CA ASN A 230 7.36 -30.77 14.43
C ASN A 230 6.45 -31.90 14.90
N ARG A 231 5.20 -31.97 14.40
CA ARG A 231 4.26 -33.05 14.73
C ARG A 231 4.72 -34.43 14.27
N ARG A 232 5.52 -34.50 13.20
CA ARG A 232 6.01 -35.75 12.61
C ARG A 232 7.47 -36.07 12.95
N GLY A 233 8.17 -35.19 13.68
CA GLY A 233 9.59 -35.37 14.00
C GLY A 233 10.50 -35.35 12.76
N ILE A 234 10.12 -34.59 11.72
CA ILE A 234 10.88 -34.46 10.47
C ILE A 234 11.87 -33.30 10.59
N ASN A 235 13.10 -33.45 10.10
CA ASN A 235 14.07 -32.36 10.05
C ASN A 235 13.63 -31.29 9.03
N PRO A 236 13.41 -30.02 9.44
CA PRO A 236 12.95 -28.97 8.54
C PRO A 236 14.08 -28.26 7.77
N GLU A 237 15.32 -28.73 7.81
CA GLU A 237 16.46 -28.02 7.21
C GLU A 237 16.31 -27.75 5.70
N ALA A 238 15.86 -28.75 4.93
CA ALA A 238 15.62 -28.61 3.49
C ALA A 238 14.52 -27.58 3.20
N PHE A 239 13.39 -27.70 3.91
CA PHE A 239 12.29 -26.76 3.88
C PHE A 239 12.71 -25.32 4.20
N LEU A 240 13.40 -25.11 5.33
CA LEU A 240 13.85 -23.78 5.75
C LEU A 240 14.80 -23.16 4.72
N LYS A 241 15.64 -23.96 4.06
CA LYS A 241 16.52 -23.49 2.99
C LYS A 241 15.73 -23.03 1.76
N GLU A 242 14.69 -23.76 1.38
CA GLU A 242 13.79 -23.37 0.30
C GLU A 242 13.05 -22.07 0.61
N ILE A 243 12.46 -21.94 1.80
CA ILE A 243 11.69 -20.73 2.14
C ILE A 243 12.59 -19.50 2.32
N LYS A 244 13.82 -19.66 2.82
CA LYS A 244 14.81 -18.57 2.82
C LYS A 244 15.16 -18.10 1.41
N TYR A 245 15.18 -18.99 0.43
CA TYR A 245 15.42 -18.62 -0.97
C TYR A 245 14.24 -17.82 -1.57
N ILE A 246 13.02 -18.04 -1.10
CA ILE A 246 11.84 -17.25 -1.48
C ILE A 246 11.87 -15.84 -0.86
N ALA A 247 12.51 -15.67 0.30
CA ALA A 247 12.65 -14.37 0.92
C ALA A 247 13.62 -13.47 0.12
N SER A 248 13.29 -12.18 0.00
CA SER A 248 14.20 -11.20 -0.63
C SER A 248 15.41 -10.89 0.23
N ASP A 249 16.51 -10.48 -0.42
CA ASP A 249 17.71 -10.07 0.27
C ASP A 249 17.51 -8.74 1.04
N PRO A 250 18.12 -8.57 2.22
CA PRO A 250 18.81 -9.64 2.98
C PRO A 250 17.77 -10.55 3.66
N ASP A 251 18.02 -11.86 3.61
CA ASP A 251 17.07 -12.92 3.97
C ASP A 251 16.70 -12.89 5.46
N ASP A 252 17.65 -12.57 6.34
CA ASP A 252 17.43 -12.34 7.78
C ASP A 252 16.34 -11.31 8.11
N LYS A 253 16.00 -10.44 7.15
CA LYS A 253 14.99 -9.40 7.31
C LYS A 253 13.62 -9.74 6.74
N HIS A 254 13.56 -10.69 5.81
CA HIS A 254 12.35 -11.02 5.05
C HIS A 254 11.87 -12.45 5.28
N PHE A 255 12.70 -13.27 5.93
CA PHE A 255 12.36 -14.63 6.33
C PHE A 255 11.89 -14.67 7.78
N PHE A 256 10.77 -15.36 8.01
CA PHE A 256 10.23 -15.65 9.34
C PHE A 256 9.95 -17.14 9.44
N ASN A 257 10.14 -17.71 10.63
CA ASN A 257 9.65 -19.04 10.94
C ASN A 257 8.85 -19.05 12.23
N VAL A 258 7.93 -19.99 12.33
CA VAL A 258 7.12 -20.22 13.52
C VAL A 258 7.05 -21.71 13.83
N THR A 259 6.87 -22.05 15.09
CA THR A 259 6.85 -23.45 15.54
C THR A 259 5.65 -24.23 15.03
N ASP A 260 4.51 -23.55 14.87
CA ASP A 260 3.24 -24.08 14.40
C ASP A 260 2.33 -22.94 13.95
N GLU A 261 1.15 -23.29 13.46
CA GLU A 261 0.14 -22.37 12.95
C GLU A 261 -0.32 -21.37 14.03
N SER A 262 -0.40 -21.78 15.30
CA SER A 262 -0.87 -20.91 16.40
C SER A 262 0.15 -19.84 16.80
N ALA A 263 1.43 -20.09 16.54
CA ALA A 263 2.53 -19.16 16.76
C ALA A 263 2.61 -18.07 15.67
N LEU A 264 1.81 -18.14 14.59
CA LEU A 264 1.74 -17.07 13.59
C LEU A 264 1.32 -15.72 14.20
N LYS A 265 0.52 -15.72 15.26
CA LYS A 265 0.13 -14.50 15.97
C LYS A 265 1.33 -13.75 16.57
N ASP A 266 2.39 -14.46 16.92
CA ASP A 266 3.55 -13.90 17.63
C ASP A 266 4.44 -13.06 16.70
N ILE A 267 4.36 -13.32 15.39
CA ILE A 267 5.14 -12.59 14.38
C ILE A 267 4.37 -11.43 13.75
N VAL A 268 3.07 -11.26 14.03
CA VAL A 268 2.23 -10.23 13.40
C VAL A 268 2.80 -8.83 13.60
N ASP A 269 3.15 -8.48 14.83
CA ASP A 269 3.70 -7.16 15.15
C ASP A 269 5.07 -6.97 14.50
N ALA A 270 5.95 -7.95 14.60
CA ALA A 270 7.29 -7.89 14.01
C ALA A 270 7.25 -7.78 12.48
N LEU A 271 6.36 -8.54 11.82
CA LEU A 271 6.18 -8.53 10.37
C LEU A 271 5.56 -7.20 9.92
N GLY A 272 4.53 -6.72 10.60
CA GLY A 272 3.91 -5.43 10.32
C GLY A 272 4.93 -4.30 10.41
N GLU A 273 5.61 -4.19 11.56
CA GLU A 273 6.68 -3.22 11.76
C GLU A 273 7.77 -3.36 10.70
N ARG A 274 8.14 -4.57 10.29
CA ARG A 274 9.18 -4.78 9.27
C ARG A 274 8.76 -4.30 7.88
N ILE A 275 7.51 -4.55 7.49
CA ILE A 275 6.94 -4.05 6.22
C ILE A 275 6.94 -2.52 6.23
N PHE A 276 6.61 -1.88 7.35
CA PHE A 276 6.65 -0.42 7.49
C PHE A 276 8.07 0.15 7.66
N SER A 277 8.99 -0.61 8.29
CA SER A 277 10.38 -0.22 8.57
C SER A 277 11.24 -0.14 7.32
N LEU A 278 10.84 -0.78 6.22
CA LEU A 278 11.47 -0.60 4.91
C LEU A 278 11.41 0.85 4.39
N GLU A 279 10.74 1.76 5.11
CA GLU A 279 10.43 3.09 4.58
C GLU A 279 10.74 4.26 5.51
N GLY A 280 11.03 4.01 6.78
CA GLY A 280 11.50 5.06 7.71
C GLY A 280 12.97 5.46 7.54
N MET A 281 13.73 4.78 6.67
CA MET A 281 15.11 5.12 6.37
C MET A 281 15.24 5.59 4.92
N ASN A 282 15.05 6.89 4.74
CA ASN A 282 15.85 7.60 3.76
C ASN A 282 17.32 7.24 4.04
N PRO A 283 18.12 6.74 3.07
CA PRO A 283 19.52 6.38 3.32
C PRO A 283 20.37 7.54 3.84
N ASN A 284 19.85 8.77 3.79
CA ASN A 284 20.47 10.01 4.27
C ASN A 284 19.82 10.64 5.52
N GLY A 285 18.97 9.91 6.28
CA GLY A 285 18.59 10.31 7.63
C GLY A 285 17.12 10.69 7.87
N THR A 286 16.79 10.83 9.16
CA THR A 286 15.47 10.99 9.80
C THR A 286 14.84 12.39 9.65
N GLY A 287 15.15 13.10 8.56
CA GLY A 287 14.64 14.44 8.30
C GLY A 287 13.32 14.45 7.52
N PHE A 288 12.47 15.46 7.76
CA PHE A 288 11.35 15.75 6.87
C PHE A 288 11.89 16.15 5.48
N GLY A 289 11.38 15.50 4.43
CA GLY A 289 11.45 15.96 3.05
C GLY A 289 10.41 17.05 2.79
N LEU A 290 9.41 16.79 1.92
CA LEU A 290 8.36 17.77 1.62
C LEU A 290 7.05 17.51 2.40
N GLN A 291 7.02 16.52 3.29
CA GLN A 291 5.84 16.14 4.06
C GLN A 291 5.20 17.33 4.78
N MET A 292 6.00 18.32 5.21
CA MET A 292 5.55 19.53 5.91
C MET A 292 5.88 20.83 5.16
N SER A 293 6.01 20.76 3.84
CA SER A 293 6.46 21.88 3.00
C SER A 293 5.51 23.06 2.90
N GLN A 294 4.20 22.85 3.13
CA GLN A 294 3.16 23.90 3.04
C GLN A 294 3.25 24.76 1.77
N ALA A 295 3.48 24.11 0.62
CA ALA A 295 3.59 24.77 -0.67
C ALA A 295 2.33 25.61 -0.96
N GLY A 296 2.57 26.81 -1.52
CA GLY A 296 1.52 27.82 -1.68
C GLY A 296 1.37 28.76 -0.49
N PHE A 297 2.23 28.69 0.54
CA PHE A 297 2.33 29.73 1.57
C PHE A 297 2.59 31.12 0.97
N SER A 298 3.33 31.17 -0.13
CA SER A 298 3.39 32.31 -1.03
C SER A 298 3.29 31.84 -2.48
N SER A 299 2.89 32.72 -3.38
CA SER A 299 2.90 32.46 -4.83
C SER A 299 3.15 33.74 -5.60
N HIS A 300 3.80 33.59 -6.75
CA HIS A 300 4.06 34.66 -7.70
C HIS A 300 4.00 34.09 -9.11
N ILE A 301 3.51 34.88 -10.07
CA ILE A 301 3.47 34.49 -11.47
C ILE A 301 4.72 35.03 -12.14
N VAL A 302 5.56 34.14 -12.62
CA VAL A 302 6.78 34.50 -13.35
C VAL A 302 6.46 34.55 -14.84
N GLU A 303 6.83 35.64 -15.50
CA GLU A 303 6.84 35.70 -16.96
C GLU A 303 8.10 35.04 -17.50
N VAL A 304 7.95 33.91 -18.17
CA VAL A 304 9.06 33.27 -18.88
C VAL A 304 9.00 33.73 -20.33
N SER A 305 9.85 34.70 -20.68
CA SER A 305 10.15 35.03 -22.07
C SER A 305 11.05 33.92 -22.64
N LEU A 306 10.47 33.08 -23.50
CA LEU A 306 11.20 32.11 -24.34
C LEU A 306 11.84 32.84 -25.52
#